data_AF-A0A8K1D9K6-F1
#
_entry.id   AF-A0A8K1D9K6-F1
#
_cell.length_a   1.000
_cell.length_b   1.000
_cell.length_c   1.000
_cell.angle_alpha   90.00
_cell.angle_beta   90.00
_cell.angle_gamma   90.00
#
_symmetry.space_group_name_H-M   'P 1'
#
loop_
_entity.id
_entity.type
_entity.pdbx_description
1 polymer ?
#
loop_
_entity_poly.entity_id
_entity_poly.type
_entity_poly.pdbx_seq_one_letter_code
_entity_poly.pdbx_strand_id
1 'polypeptide(L)'
;IGHHSTSDDSSAYRSVDEVNYWDKQDHPISRLRHYMTRRRWWDEEQEKAWRKSSRKMVLEAFEQAEREPKPPPHLLFSDVYLEMPPRLRRQREELRRHLETYGEHYPLQHFQQEPQKLP
;
A
#
# COMPACT_ATOMS: atom_id res chain seq x y z
N ILE A 1 -19.14 -4.49 0.78
CA ILE A 1 -18.76 -3.28 1.56
C ILE A 1 -18.00 -3.71 2.81
N GLY A 2 -16.94 -3.00 3.22
CA GLY A 2 -15.99 -3.46 4.25
C GLY A 2 -16.15 -2.84 5.65
N HIS A 3 -15.20 -3.21 6.51
CA HIS A 3 -14.93 -2.59 7.83
C HIS A 3 -14.27 -1.22 7.69
N HIS A 4 -14.09 -0.50 8.80
CA HIS A 4 -13.41 0.80 8.79
C HIS A 4 -11.92 0.67 8.41
N SER A 5 -11.25 -0.34 8.97
CA SER A 5 -9.84 -0.66 8.68
C SER A 5 -9.55 -2.12 9.03
N THR A 6 -8.31 -2.58 8.83
CA THR A 6 -7.87 -3.93 9.23
C THR A 6 -7.87 -4.16 10.74
N SER A 7 -7.94 -3.10 11.55
CA SER A 7 -7.98 -3.16 13.01
C SER A 7 -9.38 -3.04 13.59
N ASP A 8 -10.40 -2.93 12.74
CA ASP A 8 -11.79 -2.70 13.11
C ASP A 8 -12.66 -3.90 12.72
N ASP A 9 -13.59 -4.27 13.61
CA ASP A 9 -14.67 -5.20 13.31
C ASP A 9 -16.02 -4.47 13.39
N SER A 10 -16.46 -4.00 12.22
CA SER A 10 -17.75 -3.32 12.11
C SER A 10 -18.96 -4.15 12.53
N SER A 11 -18.87 -5.49 12.57
CA SER A 11 -19.99 -6.34 12.99
C SER A 11 -20.35 -6.15 14.47
N ALA A 12 -19.40 -5.62 15.27
CA ALA A 12 -19.62 -5.29 16.67
C ALA A 12 -20.63 -4.14 16.88
N TYR A 13 -20.87 -3.31 15.86
CA TYR A 13 -21.71 -2.10 16.01
C TYR A 13 -22.59 -1.79 14.79
N ARG A 14 -22.60 -2.64 13.76
CA ARG A 14 -23.46 -2.50 12.58
C ARG A 14 -24.08 -3.83 12.20
N SER A 15 -25.35 -3.81 11.77
CA SER A 15 -26.05 -5.03 11.37
C SER A 15 -25.53 -5.57 10.04
N VAL A 16 -25.47 -6.90 9.93
CA VAL A 16 -25.10 -7.60 8.70
C VAL A 16 -26.16 -7.38 7.61
N ASP A 17 -27.42 -7.19 7.99
CA ASP A 17 -28.53 -6.94 7.05
C ASP A 17 -28.37 -5.61 6.32
N GLU A 18 -27.97 -4.56 7.03
CA GLU A 18 -27.69 -3.25 6.41
C GLU A 18 -26.53 -3.37 5.40
N VAL A 19 -25.45 -4.04 5.79
CA VAL A 19 -24.29 -4.24 4.89
C VAL A 19 -24.70 -5.01 3.65
N ASN A 20 -25.49 -6.06 3.80
CA ASN A 20 -26.00 -6.87 2.71
C ASN A 20 -26.92 -6.08 1.77
N TYR A 21 -27.76 -5.20 2.32
CA TYR A 21 -28.61 -4.33 1.51
C TYR A 21 -27.75 -3.47 0.57
N TRP A 22 -26.76 -2.77 1.09
CA TRP A 22 -25.91 -1.90 0.27
C TRP A 22 -25.02 -2.68 -0.70
N ASP A 23 -24.53 -3.86 -0.29
CA ASP A 23 -23.67 -4.69 -1.15
C ASP A 23 -24.43 -5.31 -2.34
N LYS A 24 -25.70 -5.66 -2.15
CA LYS A 24 -26.50 -6.38 -3.15
C LYS A 24 -27.47 -5.48 -3.91
N GLN A 25 -28.12 -4.55 -3.22
CA GLN A 25 -29.22 -3.75 -3.78
C GLN A 25 -28.72 -2.43 -4.38
N ASP A 26 -27.78 -1.74 -3.72
CA ASP A 26 -27.29 -0.43 -4.15
C ASP A 26 -25.76 -0.35 -4.22
N HIS A 27 -25.18 -1.24 -5.03
CA HIS A 27 -23.75 -1.27 -5.28
C HIS A 27 -23.37 -0.50 -6.56
N PRO A 28 -22.44 0.47 -6.51
CA PRO A 28 -22.11 1.34 -7.65
C PRO A 28 -21.58 0.58 -8.87
N ILE A 29 -20.70 -0.41 -8.66
CA ILE A 29 -20.19 -1.26 -9.75
C ILE A 29 -21.34 -2.02 -10.44
N SER A 30 -22.24 -2.65 -9.68
CA SER A 30 -23.41 -3.34 -10.23
C SER A 30 -24.34 -2.40 -11.00
N ARG A 31 -24.58 -1.20 -10.47
CA ARG A 31 -25.40 -0.16 -11.12
C ARG A 31 -24.81 0.25 -12.47
N LEU A 32 -23.51 0.55 -12.51
CA LEU A 32 -22.82 0.93 -13.75
C LEU A 32 -22.79 -0.24 -14.74
N ARG A 33 -22.49 -1.45 -14.28
CA ARG A 33 -22.49 -2.67 -15.11
C ARG A 33 -23.84 -2.88 -15.78
N HIS A 34 -24.94 -2.81 -15.02
CA HIS A 34 -26.29 -2.93 -15.58
C HIS A 34 -26.63 -1.83 -16.60
N TYR A 35 -26.10 -0.61 -16.42
CA TYR A 35 -26.26 0.46 -17.39
C TYR A 35 -25.48 0.15 -18.68
N MET A 36 -24.20 -0.23 -18.57
CA MET A 36 -23.35 -0.54 -19.72
C MET A 36 -23.84 -1.76 -20.51
N THR A 37 -24.31 -2.81 -19.83
CA THR A 37 -24.89 -3.99 -20.50
C THR A 37 -26.18 -3.64 -21.24
N ARG A 38 -27.06 -2.78 -20.68
CA ARG A 38 -28.25 -2.28 -21.39
C ARG A 38 -27.88 -1.47 -22.64
N ARG A 39 -26.75 -0.79 -22.62
CA ARG A 39 -26.18 -0.06 -23.77
C ARG A 39 -25.40 -0.95 -24.75
N ARG A 40 -25.22 -2.24 -24.45
CA ARG A 40 -24.36 -3.18 -25.18
C ARG A 40 -22.89 -2.74 -25.25
N TRP A 41 -22.42 -2.02 -24.22
CA TRP A 41 -21.02 -1.63 -24.07
C TRP A 41 -20.22 -2.61 -23.22
N TRP A 42 -20.91 -3.51 -22.53
CA TRP A 42 -20.31 -4.49 -21.63
C TRP A 42 -21.08 -5.81 -21.63
N ASP A 43 -20.37 -6.93 -21.69
CA ASP A 43 -20.92 -8.28 -21.61
C ASP A 43 -20.14 -9.20 -20.66
N GLU A 44 -20.59 -10.44 -20.54
CA GLU A 44 -20.03 -11.43 -19.62
C GLU A 44 -18.63 -11.93 -20.04
N GLU A 45 -18.32 -11.92 -21.34
CA GLU A 45 -16.99 -12.29 -21.82
C GLU A 45 -15.98 -11.21 -21.46
N GLN A 46 -16.34 -9.95 -21.71
CA GLN A 46 -15.57 -8.78 -21.29
C GLN A 46 -15.36 -8.73 -19.78
N GLU A 47 -16.41 -8.99 -18.98
CA GLU A 47 -16.32 -9.06 -17.51
C GLU A 47 -15.29 -10.12 -17.06
N LYS A 48 -15.38 -11.34 -17.60
CA LYS A 48 -14.46 -12.43 -17.26
C LYS A 48 -13.02 -12.12 -17.66
N ALA A 49 -12.82 -11.59 -18.87
CA ALA A 49 -11.51 -11.21 -19.37
C ALA A 49 -10.90 -10.10 -18.51
N TRP A 50 -11.67 -9.05 -18.21
CA TRP A 50 -11.25 -7.91 -17.39
C TRP A 50 -10.94 -8.32 -15.95
N ARG A 51 -11.77 -9.16 -15.33
CA ARG A 51 -11.52 -9.64 -13.97
C ARG A 51 -10.22 -10.45 -13.90
N LYS A 52 -9.96 -11.30 -14.90
CA LYS A 52 -8.72 -12.08 -15.00
C LYS A 52 -7.51 -11.18 -15.18
N SER A 53 -7.56 -10.22 -16.11
CA SER A 53 -6.43 -9.30 -16.34
C SER A 53 -6.18 -8.39 -15.15
N SER A 54 -7.24 -7.84 -14.53
CA SER A 54 -7.13 -7.00 -13.33
C SER A 54 -6.49 -7.74 -12.17
N ARG A 55 -6.92 -8.99 -11.90
CA ARG A 55 -6.29 -9.83 -10.88
C ARG A 55 -4.82 -10.07 -11.16
N LYS A 56 -4.47 -10.35 -12.43
CA LYS A 56 -3.08 -10.55 -12.84
C LYS A 56 -2.25 -9.29 -12.57
N MET A 57 -2.72 -8.11 -13.01
CA MET A 57 -2.01 -6.84 -12.79
C MET A 57 -1.79 -6.54 -11.31
N VAL A 58 -2.80 -6.78 -10.46
CA VAL A 58 -2.67 -6.57 -9.01
C VAL A 58 -1.63 -7.51 -8.40
N LEU A 59 -1.62 -8.79 -8.78
CA LEU A 59 -0.66 -9.76 -8.26
C LEU A 59 0.77 -9.47 -8.75
N GLU A 60 0.94 -9.07 -10.00
CA GLU A 60 2.25 -8.67 -10.54
C GLU A 60 2.81 -7.44 -9.79
N ALA A 61 1.99 -6.42 -9.57
CA ALA A 61 2.39 -5.25 -8.78
C ALA A 61 2.69 -5.61 -7.32
N PHE A 62 1.91 -6.51 -6.72
CA PHE A 62 2.14 -7.00 -5.36
C PHE A 62 3.48 -7.75 -5.24
N GLU A 63 3.75 -8.70 -6.14
CA GLU A 63 5.01 -9.44 -6.17
C GLU A 63 6.22 -8.52 -6.41
N GLN A 64 6.06 -7.49 -7.24
CA GLN A 64 7.11 -6.48 -7.44
C GLN A 64 7.36 -5.72 -6.14
N ALA A 65 6.31 -5.21 -5.50
CA ALA A 65 6.41 -4.43 -4.27
C ALA A 65 7.01 -5.23 -3.11
N GLU A 66 6.69 -6.52 -2.96
CA GLU A 66 7.27 -7.38 -1.91
C GLU A 66 8.78 -7.61 -2.08
N ARG A 67 9.30 -7.54 -3.31
CA ARG A 67 10.72 -7.70 -3.59
C ARG A 67 11.51 -6.41 -3.38
N GLU A 68 10.84 -5.26 -3.29
CA GLU A 68 11.52 -3.99 -3.07
C GLU A 68 12.05 -3.89 -1.64
N PRO A 69 13.36 -3.65 -1.46
CA PRO A 69 13.90 -3.37 -0.14
C PRO A 69 13.32 -2.04 0.39
N LYS A 70 13.18 -1.96 1.71
CA LYS A 70 12.71 -0.78 2.43
C LYS A 70 13.62 0.43 2.14
N PRO A 71 13.08 1.66 2.13
CA PRO A 71 13.90 2.87 1.94
C PRO A 71 14.98 2.97 3.01
N PRO A 72 16.16 3.53 2.73
CA PRO A 72 17.28 3.54 3.67
C PRO A 72 16.91 4.29 4.98
N PRO A 73 17.41 3.85 6.15
CA PRO A 73 16.98 4.41 7.44
C PRO A 73 17.19 5.92 7.59
N HIS A 74 18.17 6.50 6.88
CA HIS A 74 18.45 7.94 6.95
C HIS A 74 17.32 8.80 6.39
N LEU A 75 16.42 8.25 5.55
CA LEU A 75 15.27 8.99 5.03
C LEU A 75 14.22 9.30 6.10
N LEU A 76 14.30 8.67 7.27
CA LEU A 76 13.51 9.05 8.44
C LEU A 76 13.68 10.55 8.81
N PHE A 77 14.82 11.16 8.45
CA PHE A 77 15.16 12.53 8.81
C PHE A 77 14.92 13.56 7.70
N SER A 78 14.76 13.13 6.44
CA SER A 78 14.45 14.02 5.31
C SER A 78 12.98 14.38 5.27
N ASP A 79 12.62 15.39 4.47
CA ASP A 79 11.25 15.86 4.22
C ASP A 79 10.45 16.36 5.45
N VAL A 80 11.07 16.41 6.64
CA VAL A 80 10.51 17.07 7.84
C VAL A 80 10.44 18.59 7.65
N TYR A 81 11.45 19.15 6.99
CA TYR A 81 11.54 20.55 6.57
C TYR A 81 12.10 20.59 5.15
N LEU A 82 11.89 21.71 4.43
CA LEU A 82 12.49 21.93 3.12
C LEU A 82 14.02 21.75 3.17
N GLU A 83 14.66 22.33 4.18
CA GLU A 83 16.08 22.11 4.47
C GLU A 83 16.23 21.47 5.85
N MET A 84 16.95 20.36 5.92
CA MET A 84 17.18 19.63 7.17
C MET A 84 17.96 20.52 8.17
N PRO A 85 17.37 20.93 9.31
CA PRO A 85 18.06 21.81 10.26
C PRO A 85 19.29 21.14 10.88
N PRO A 86 20.26 21.91 11.41
CA PRO A 86 21.49 21.37 12.00
C PRO A 86 21.28 20.28 13.06
N ARG A 87 20.20 20.39 13.85
CA ARG A 87 19.86 19.39 14.88
C ARG A 87 19.45 18.04 14.28
N LEU A 88 18.61 18.04 13.23
CA LEU A 88 18.23 16.82 12.52
C LEU A 88 19.42 16.18 11.80
N ARG A 89 20.32 17.00 11.22
CA ARG A 89 21.58 16.49 10.64
C ARG A 89 22.44 15.78 11.67
N ARG A 90 22.53 16.31 12.89
CA ARG A 90 23.26 15.67 13.99
C ARG A 90 22.61 14.34 14.40
N GLN A 91 21.29 14.30 14.56
CA GLN A 91 20.57 13.07 14.91
C GLN A 91 20.72 11.99 13.83
N ARG A 92 20.70 12.37 12.56
CA ARG A 92 20.96 11.44 11.44
C ARG A 92 22.35 10.83 11.52
N GLU A 93 23.36 11.65 11.84
CA GLU A 93 24.74 11.20 12.03
C GLU A 93 24.91 10.32 13.27
N GLU A 94 24.19 10.61 14.36
CA GLU A 94 24.15 9.76 15.55
C GLU A 94 23.56 8.38 15.23
N LEU A 95 22.45 8.30 14.47
CA LEU A 95 21.89 7.02 14.02
C LEU A 95 22.89 6.26 13.15
N ARG A 96 23.58 6.95 12.23
CA ARG A 96 24.60 6.33 11.36
C ARG A 96 25.66 5.62 12.20
N ARG A 97 26.25 6.31 13.20
CA ARG A 97 27.26 5.72 14.10
C ARG A 97 26.71 4.59 14.97
N HIS A 98 25.46 4.72 15.42
CA HIS A 98 24.78 3.68 16.18
C HIS A 98 24.66 2.39 15.38
N LEU A 99 24.24 2.48 14.11
CA LEU A 99 24.13 1.33 13.22
C LEU A 99 25.50 0.76 12.80
N GLU A 100 26.57 1.58 12.76
CA GLU A 100 27.94 1.08 12.58
C GLU A 100 28.42 0.23 13.76
N THR A 101 27.98 0.56 14.98
CA THR A 101 28.44 -0.12 16.21
C THR A 101 27.54 -1.28 16.61
N TYR A 102 26.24 -1.17 16.40
CA TYR A 102 25.20 -2.07 16.91
C TYR A 102 24.26 -2.60 15.81
N GLY A 103 24.70 -2.57 14.56
CA GLY A 103 23.88 -2.90 13.40
C GLY A 103 23.31 -4.32 13.42
N GLU A 104 23.98 -5.25 14.09
CA GLU A 104 23.56 -6.64 14.28
C GLU A 104 22.22 -6.78 15.03
N HIS A 105 21.82 -5.75 15.78
CA HIS A 105 20.54 -5.73 16.49
C HIS A 105 19.38 -5.18 15.64
N TYR A 106 19.64 -4.80 14.38
CA TYR A 106 18.65 -4.20 13.49
C TYR A 106 18.48 -5.03 12.19
N PRO A 107 17.27 -5.04 11.60
CA PRO A 107 16.98 -5.81 10.39
C PRO A 107 17.49 -5.13 9.11
N LEU A 108 18.77 -4.73 9.07
CA LEU A 108 19.37 -3.90 8.01
C LEU A 108 19.37 -4.57 6.63
N GLN A 109 19.33 -5.90 6.58
CA GLN A 109 19.26 -6.69 5.34
C GLN A 109 18.02 -6.42 4.47
N HIS A 110 16.95 -5.87 5.06
CA HIS A 110 15.71 -5.54 4.34
C HIS A 110 15.68 -4.09 3.84
N PHE A 111 16.71 -3.29 4.13
CA PHE A 111 16.79 -1.89 3.75
C PHE A 111 17.74 -1.72 2.56
N GLN A 112 17.46 -0.74 1.72
CA GLN A 112 18.39 -0.29 0.69
C GLN A 112 19.68 0.18 1.36
N GLN A 113 20.81 -0.27 0.82
CA GLN A 113 22.11 0.25 1.25
C GLN A 113 22.33 1.63 0.66
N GLU A 114 23.07 2.49 1.36
CA GLU A 114 23.49 3.75 0.77
C GLU A 114 24.32 3.49 -0.49
N PRO A 115 24.13 4.27 -1.57
CA PRO A 115 25.12 4.26 -2.63
C PRO A 115 26.45 4.66 -1.98
N GLN A 116 27.44 3.75 -2.03
CA GLN A 116 28.81 4.10 -1.67
C GLN A 116 29.15 5.34 -2.48
N LYS A 117 29.58 6.41 -1.80
CA LYS A 117 30.15 7.57 -2.50
C LYS A 117 31.24 7.02 -3.42
N LEU A 118 31.03 7.13 -4.74
CA LEU A 118 32.11 6.89 -5.70
C LEU A 118 33.30 7.78 -5.31
N PRO A 119 34.54 7.26 -5.43
CA PRO A 119 35.75 7.96 -5.02
C PRO A 119 35.92 9.32 -5.69
#